data_AF-A0A9D5ICD8-F1
#
_entry.id   AF-A0A9D5ICD8-F1
#
_cell.length_a   1.000
_cell.length_b   1.000
_cell.length_c   1.000
_cell.angle_alpha   90.00
_cell.angle_beta   90.00
_cell.angle_gamma   90.00
#
_symmetry.space_group_name_H-M   'P 1'
#
loop_
_entity.id
_entity.type
_entity.pdbx_description
1 polymer ?
#
loop_
_entity_poly.entity_id
_entity_poly.type
_entity_poly.pdbx_seq_one_letter_code
_entity_poly.pdbx_strand_id
1 'polypeptide(L)'
;MATAQLSTRDQDAIVDDTNHDLIHALSVRLDSRWHDGSYAAETKCQGCKKVFDRLRAMDAEAARLLTGELKNHITDNKFPLDLTD
;
A
#
# COMPACT_ATOMS: atom_id res chain seq x y z
N MET A 1 12.17 -35.48 -9.60
CA MET A 1 11.49 -34.56 -8.67
C MET A 1 10.46 -33.82 -9.50
N ALA A 2 9.16 -34.05 -9.26
CA ALA A 2 8.10 -33.38 -10.02
C ALA A 2 7.90 -31.98 -9.43
N THR A 3 8.19 -30.95 -10.23
CA THR A 3 7.83 -29.57 -9.89
C THR A 3 6.32 -29.47 -10.02
N ALA A 4 5.61 -29.26 -8.90
CA ALA A 4 4.18 -29.00 -8.95
C ALA A 4 3.96 -27.69 -9.72
N GLN A 5 3.44 -27.78 -10.94
CA GLN A 5 2.97 -26.61 -11.67
C GLN A 5 1.65 -26.19 -11.03
N LEU A 6 1.64 -25.00 -10.44
CA LEU A 6 0.44 -24.32 -9.96
C LEU A 6 -0.59 -24.27 -11.09
N SER A 7 -1.86 -24.55 -10.77
CA SER A 7 -2.92 -24.50 -11.77
C SER A 7 -3.06 -23.06 -12.27
N THR A 8 -3.54 -22.88 -13.51
CA THR A 8 -3.74 -21.55 -14.10
C THR A 8 -4.65 -20.67 -13.22
N ARG A 9 -5.60 -21.31 -12.54
CA ARG A 9 -6.52 -20.69 -11.58
C ARG A 9 -5.80 -20.19 -10.31
N ASP A 10 -4.78 -20.92 -9.84
CA ASP A 10 -3.94 -20.50 -8.72
C ASP A 10 -2.99 -19.37 -9.11
N GLN A 11 -2.58 -19.31 -10.38
CA GLN A 11 -1.74 -18.22 -10.90
C GLN A 11 -2.54 -16.91 -11.05
N ASP A 12 -3.78 -16.98 -11.53
CA ASP A 12 -4.67 -15.83 -11.64
C ASP A 12 -5.07 -15.27 -10.26
N ALA A 13 -5.26 -16.14 -9.26
CA ALA A 13 -5.58 -15.74 -7.88
C ALA A 13 -4.43 -15.03 -7.15
N ILE A 14 -3.16 -15.31 -7.52
CA ILE A 14 -1.98 -14.62 -6.95
C ILE A 14 -1.85 -13.19 -7.49
N VAL A 15 -2.44 -12.89 -8.65
CA VAL A 15 -2.24 -11.64 -9.39
C VAL A 15 -3.42 -10.67 -9.25
N ASP A 16 -4.60 -11.12 -8.77
CA ASP A 16 -5.84 -10.33 -8.82
C ASP A 16 -6.48 -10.04 -7.45
N ASP A 17 -5.68 -9.99 -6.38
CA ASP A 17 -6.18 -9.48 -5.09
C ASP A 17 -5.99 -7.96 -5.00
N THR A 18 -6.93 -7.24 -5.63
CA THR A 18 -7.00 -5.77 -5.57
C THR A 18 -6.96 -5.26 -4.12
N ASN A 19 -7.47 -5.99 -3.13
CA ASN A 19 -7.41 -5.57 -1.73
C ASN A 19 -5.98 -5.67 -1.19
N HIS A 20 -5.29 -6.77 -1.49
CA HIS A 20 -3.87 -6.94 -1.16
C HIS A 20 -3.04 -5.80 -1.77
N ASP A 21 -3.27 -5.45 -3.03
CA ASP A 21 -2.55 -4.37 -3.70
C ASP A 21 -2.82 -3.00 -3.08
N LEU A 22 -4.07 -2.73 -2.70
CA LEU A 22 -4.44 -1.50 -1.99
C LEU A 22 -3.80 -1.42 -0.59
N ILE A 23 -3.77 -2.54 0.15
CA ILE A 23 -3.09 -2.62 1.46
C ILE A 23 -1.58 -2.45 1.30
N HIS A 24 -1.00 -3.08 0.30
CA HIS A 24 0.42 -2.97 -0.02
C HIS A 24 0.78 -1.52 -0.37
N ALA A 25 0.02 -0.91 -1.28
CA ALA A 25 0.19 0.50 -1.64
C ALA A 25 0.06 1.42 -0.41
N LEU A 26 -0.91 1.18 0.47
CA LEU A 26 -1.06 1.96 1.70
C LEU A 26 0.17 1.85 2.60
N SER A 27 0.67 0.63 2.78
CA SER A 27 1.85 0.34 3.59
C SER A 27 3.09 1.07 3.07
N VAL A 28 3.33 1.02 1.75
CA VAL A 28 4.44 1.74 1.10
C VAL A 28 4.34 3.25 1.31
N ARG A 29 3.14 3.84 1.21
CA ARG A 29 2.94 5.29 1.41
C ARG A 29 3.16 5.71 2.86
N LEU A 30 2.70 4.92 3.82
CA LEU A 30 2.92 5.20 5.23
C LEU A 30 4.41 5.13 5.60
N ASP A 31 5.12 4.13 5.07
CA ASP A 31 6.56 3.97 5.25
C ASP A 31 7.35 5.13 4.63
N SER A 32 7.04 5.48 3.37
CA SER A 32 7.67 6.63 2.67
C SER A 32 7.49 7.93 3.44
N ARG A 33 6.26 8.18 3.93
CA ARG A 33 5.94 9.36 4.74
C ARG A 33 6.73 9.43 6.04
N TRP A 34 7.01 8.29 6.68
CA TRP A 34 7.83 8.23 7.88
C TRP A 34 9.29 8.58 7.54
N HIS A 35 9.84 7.96 6.50
CA HIS A 35 11.21 8.23 6.03
C HIS A 35 11.43 9.69 5.64
N ASP A 36 10.51 10.31 4.89
CA ASP A 36 10.61 11.72 4.52
C ASP A 36 10.65 12.65 5.74
N GLY A 37 9.91 12.30 6.80
CA GLY A 37 9.97 13.04 8.07
C GLY A 37 11.34 12.98 8.72
N SER A 38 11.98 11.81 8.70
CA SER A 38 13.35 11.62 9.20
C SER A 38 14.37 12.39 8.34
N TYR A 39 14.29 12.29 7.02
CA TYR A 39 15.20 13.01 6.11
C TYR A 39 15.07 14.53 6.21
N ALA A 40 13.84 15.04 6.37
CA ALA A 40 13.59 16.47 6.60
C ALA A 40 14.17 16.96 7.94
N ALA A 41 14.22 16.10 8.96
CA ALA A 41 14.78 16.44 10.27
C ALA A 41 16.32 16.43 10.27
N GLU A 42 16.94 15.55 9.47
CA GLU A 42 18.39 15.40 9.39
C GLU A 42 19.06 16.38 8.42
N THR A 43 18.33 16.83 7.40
CA THR A 43 18.90 17.70 6.37
C THR A 43 19.11 19.13 6.87
N LYS A 44 20.32 19.67 6.61
CA LYS A 44 20.65 21.09 6.84
C LYS A 44 20.31 21.98 5.64
N CYS A 45 19.97 21.39 4.49
CA CYS A 45 19.64 22.13 3.27
C CYS A 45 18.15 22.49 3.25
N GLN A 46 17.85 23.79 3.23
CA GLN A 46 16.47 24.30 3.18
C GLN A 46 15.72 23.89 1.91
N GLY A 47 16.43 23.74 0.78
CA GLY A 47 15.84 23.24 -0.46
C GLY A 47 15.38 21.78 -0.32
N CYS A 48 16.25 20.92 0.20
CA CYS A 48 15.93 19.50 0.44
C CYS A 48 14.79 19.36 1.44
N LYS A 49 14.77 20.16 2.52
CA LYS A 49 13.68 20.14 3.50
C LYS A 49 12.32 20.40 2.85
N LYS A 50 12.22 21.43 1.99
CA LYS A 50 10.97 21.72 1.26
C LYS A 50 10.53 20.57 0.34
N VAL A 51 11.48 19.87 -0.28
CA VAL A 51 11.19 18.70 -1.12
C VAL A 51 10.61 17.57 -0.26
N PHE A 52 11.26 17.19 0.83
CA PHE A 52 10.78 16.14 1.72
C PHE A 52 9.44 16.50 2.38
N ASP A 53 9.24 17.75 2.78
CA ASP A 53 7.95 18.21 3.31
C ASP A 53 6.83 18.08 2.25
N ARG A 54 7.14 18.32 0.97
CA ARG A 54 6.19 18.16 -0.14
C ARG A 54 5.88 16.69 -0.42
N LEU A 55 6.90 15.83 -0.47
CA LEU A 55 6.73 14.39 -0.67
C LEU A 55 5.87 13.79 0.46
N ARG A 56 6.17 14.14 1.71
CA ARG A 56 5.40 13.74 2.88
C ARG A 56 3.93 14.15 2.81
N ALA A 57 3.64 15.34 2.29
CA ALA A 57 2.26 15.80 2.10
C ALA A 57 1.53 15.00 1.02
N MET A 58 2.22 14.67 -0.09
CA MET A 58 1.67 13.83 -1.16
C MET A 58 1.39 12.40 -0.69
N ASP A 59 2.31 11.79 0.06
CA ASP A 59 2.09 10.45 0.62
C ASP A 59 0.98 10.43 1.69
N ALA A 60 0.83 11.52 2.46
CA ALA A 60 -0.29 11.65 3.40
C ALA A 60 -1.65 11.72 2.68
N GLU A 61 -1.73 12.43 1.56
CA GLU A 61 -2.93 12.49 0.73
C GLU A 61 -3.23 11.12 0.10
N ALA A 62 -2.22 10.45 -0.47
CA ALA A 62 -2.36 9.12 -1.03
C ALA A 62 -2.84 8.09 0.02
N ALA A 63 -2.24 8.11 1.22
CA ALA A 63 -2.66 7.23 2.32
C ALA A 63 -4.12 7.47 2.72
N ARG A 64 -4.59 8.73 2.70
CA ARG A 64 -6.00 9.07 2.98
C ARG A 64 -6.95 8.48 1.94
N LEU A 65 -6.61 8.57 0.65
CA LEU A 65 -7.40 8.03 -0.44
C LEU A 65 -7.48 6.49 -0.36
N LEU A 66 -6.33 5.83 -0.18
CA LEU A 66 -6.24 4.37 -0.05
C LEU A 66 -7.02 3.86 1.17
N THR A 67 -6.91 4.55 2.32
CA THR A 67 -7.69 4.22 3.52
C THR A 67 -9.19 4.38 3.28
N GLY A 68 -9.60 5.40 2.51
CA GLY A 68 -11.00 5.60 2.13
C GLY A 68 -11.52 4.44 1.30
N GLU A 69 -10.77 4.03 0.27
CA GLU A 69 -11.19 2.95 -0.61
C GLU A 69 -11.22 1.59 0.10
N LEU A 70 -10.22 1.31 0.95
CA LEU A 70 -10.24 0.09 1.77
C LEU A 70 -11.46 0.04 2.70
N LYS A 71 -11.88 1.18 3.27
CA LYS A 71 -13.12 1.24 4.07
C LYS A 71 -14.37 0.99 3.23
N ASN A 72 -14.40 1.49 1.99
CA ASN A 72 -15.48 1.19 1.06
C ASN A 72 -15.52 -0.31 0.76
N HIS A 73 -14.38 -0.93 0.49
CA HIS A 73 -14.28 -2.36 0.24
C HIS A 73 -14.74 -3.22 1.42
N ILE A 74 -14.43 -2.81 2.66
CA ILE A 74 -14.93 -3.47 3.87
C ILE A 74 -16.46 -3.32 3.96
N THR A 75 -16.98 -2.13 3.73
CA THR A 75 -18.43 -1.83 3.80
C THR A 75 -19.22 -2.59 2.73
N ASP A 76 -18.64 -2.73 1.54
CA ASP A 76 -19.22 -3.40 0.38
C ASP A 76 -19.04 -4.94 0.43
N ASN A 77 -18.47 -5.50 1.51
CA ASN A 77 -18.13 -6.93 1.63
C ASN A 77 -17.27 -7.46 0.45
N LYS A 78 -16.36 -6.63 -0.07
CA LYS A 78 -15.42 -7.00 -1.14
C LYS A 78 -14.18 -7.75 -0.66
N PHE A 79 -14.10 -8.06 0.64
CA PHE A 79 -13.11 -8.97 1.19
C PHE A 79 -13.71 -10.38 1.19
N PRO A 80 -13.23 -11.29 0.33
CA PRO A 80 -13.72 -12.65 0.33
C PRO A 80 -13.37 -13.31 1.67
N LEU A 81 -14.36 -13.43 2.55
CA LEU A 81 -14.30 -14.32 3.71
C LEU A 81 -14.60 -15.73 3.20
N ASP A 82 -13.66 -16.35 2.49
CA ASP A 82 -13.69 -17.81 2.34
C ASP A 82 -13.14 -18.41 3.63
N LEU A 83 -13.96 -18.35 4.67
CA LEU A 83 -13.82 -19.16 5.88
C LEU A 83 -14.77 -20.35 5.74
N THR A 84 -14.50 -21.23 4.79
CA THR A 84 -15.01 -22.60 4.86
C THR A 84 -14.01 -23.41 5.67
N ASP A 85 -14.43 -23.82 6.87
CA ASP A 85 -13.77 -24.85 7.70
C ASP A 85 -13.53 -26.16 6.94
#